data_AF-A0A952YPV3-F1
#
_entry.id   AF-A0A952YPV3-F1
#
_cell.length_a   1.000
_cell.length_b   1.000
_cell.length_c   1.000
_cell.angle_alpha   90.00
_cell.angle_beta   90.00
_cell.angle_gamma   90.00
#
_symmetry.space_group_name_H-M   'P 1'
#
loop_
_entity.id
_entity.type
_entity.pdbx_description
1 polymer ?
#
loop_
_entity_poly.entity_id
_entity_poly.type
_entity_poly.pdbx_seq_one_letter_code
_entity_poly.pdbx_strand_id
1 'polypeptide(L)'
;MDVLTHLFGGILTVLSPVHFLVLLIGLVLGMLVAVLPGLTLVMGVVLALPFTYKMGVGPGLILLTAMYASGTYAGAITSILFRIPGEPMDVPLLWDGYEMTRKGQAAKALGWSLMASFIGGIASAVMMVAMAEPVAHMALSFSSPEFFAIVFFGLDQRGRAVGRLGGEFADQTHGPS
;
A
#
# COMPACT_ATOMS: atom_id res chain seq x y z
N MET A 1 11.60 -19.97 19.95
CA MET A 1 10.76 -19.35 21.00
C MET A 1 10.83 -17.83 20.95
N ASP A 2 11.95 -17.26 20.49
CA ASP A 2 12.20 -15.81 20.48
C ASP A 2 11.27 -15.02 19.55
N VAL A 3 10.87 -15.59 18.41
CA VAL A 3 9.96 -14.96 17.45
C VAL A 3 8.60 -14.63 18.08
N LEU A 4 8.03 -15.55 18.85
CA LEU A 4 6.76 -15.33 19.55
C LEU A 4 6.86 -14.22 20.60
N THR A 5 7.99 -14.15 21.32
CA THR A 5 8.27 -13.10 22.30
C THR A 5 8.42 -11.73 21.65
N HIS A 6 9.10 -11.66 20.49
CA HIS A 6 9.25 -10.43 19.72
C HIS A 6 7.92 -9.94 19.14
N LEU A 7 7.08 -10.84 18.62
CA LEU A 7 5.74 -10.49 18.13
C LEU A 7 4.85 -9.95 19.27
N PHE A 8 4.85 -10.62 20.41
CA PHE A 8 4.07 -10.19 21.57
C PHE A 8 4.55 -8.83 22.09
N GLY A 9 5.87 -8.63 22.16
CA GLY A 9 6.47 -7.34 22.54
C GLY A 9 6.13 -6.21 21.56
N GLY A 10 6.08 -6.50 20.25
CA GLY A 10 5.68 -5.54 19.22
C GLY A 10 4.22 -5.10 19.39
N ILE A 11 3.30 -6.05 19.61
CA ILE A 11 1.88 -5.75 19.86
C ILE A 11 1.73 -4.83 21.07
N LEU A 12 2.36 -5.17 22.20
CA LEU A 12 2.33 -4.34 23.41
C LEU A 12 2.88 -2.92 23.18
N THR A 13 3.93 -2.81 22.35
CA THR A 13 4.53 -1.50 22.02
C THR A 13 3.56 -0.62 21.25
N VAL A 14 2.82 -1.18 20.29
CA VAL A 14 1.82 -0.44 19.51
C VAL A 14 0.62 -0.02 20.38
N LEU A 15 0.25 -0.84 21.37
CA LEU A 15 -0.82 -0.52 22.33
C LEU A 15 -0.44 0.59 23.33
N SER A 16 0.82 1.06 23.35
CA SER A 16 1.17 2.19 24.20
C SER A 16 0.40 3.45 23.77
N PRO A 17 0.00 4.34 24.72
CA PRO A 17 -0.91 5.45 24.42
C PRO A 17 -0.41 6.38 23.32
N VAL A 18 0.90 6.63 23.28
CA VAL A 18 1.53 7.51 22.28
C VAL A 18 1.50 6.86 20.90
N HIS A 19 1.87 5.59 20.80
CA HIS A 19 1.88 4.85 19.53
C HIS A 19 0.47 4.63 18.98
N PHE A 20 -0.49 4.35 19.87
CA PHE A 20 -1.89 4.20 19.49
C PHE A 20 -2.48 5.49 18.92
N LEU A 21 -2.14 6.66 19.49
CA LEU A 21 -2.58 7.94 18.97
C LEU A 21 -1.98 8.24 17.59
N VAL A 22 -0.69 7.96 17.41
CA VAL A 22 -0.02 8.07 16.10
C VAL A 22 -0.64 7.12 15.08
N LEU A 23 -1.00 5.90 15.49
CA LEU A 23 -1.71 4.93 14.64
C LEU A 23 -3.06 5.48 14.20
N LEU A 24 -3.85 6.06 15.11
CA LEU A 24 -5.14 6.67 14.75
C LEU A 24 -4.98 7.84 13.79
N ILE A 25 -4.00 8.71 14.02
CA ILE A 25 -3.68 9.81 13.10
C ILE A 25 -3.30 9.25 11.73
N GLY A 26 -2.45 8.23 11.69
CA GLY A 26 -2.05 7.56 10.44
C GLY A 26 -3.25 6.96 9.71
N LEU A 27 -4.16 6.30 10.43
CA LEU A 27 -5.40 5.77 9.85
C LEU A 27 -6.22 6.86 9.18
N VAL A 28 -6.46 7.98 9.88
CA VAL A 28 -7.27 9.10 9.37
C VAL A 28 -6.58 9.78 8.18
N LEU A 29 -5.28 10.06 8.29
CA LEU A 29 -4.51 10.68 7.20
C LEU A 29 -4.47 9.78 5.96
N GLY A 30 -4.26 8.48 6.13
CA GLY A 30 -4.29 7.52 5.03
C GLY A 30 -5.65 7.45 4.34
N MET A 31 -6.75 7.47 5.11
CA MET A 31 -8.10 7.52 4.55
C MET A 31 -8.34 8.83 3.78
N LEU A 32 -7.96 9.99 4.35
CA LEU A 32 -8.14 11.29 3.70
C LEU A 32 -7.38 11.38 2.38
N VAL A 33 -6.12 10.92 2.37
CA VAL A 33 -5.27 10.85 1.18
C VAL A 33 -5.93 10.01 0.09
N ALA A 34 -6.44 8.83 0.43
CA ALA A 34 -6.99 7.88 -0.53
C ALA A 34 -8.39 8.25 -1.06
N VAL A 35 -9.16 9.05 -0.30
CA VAL A 35 -10.46 9.56 -0.75
C VAL A 35 -10.32 10.63 -1.83
N LEU A 36 -9.19 11.35 -1.89
CA LEU A 36 -8.95 12.37 -2.89
C LEU A 36 -8.58 11.73 -4.24
N PRO A 37 -9.48 11.75 -5.25
CA PRO A 37 -9.17 11.18 -6.55
C PRO A 37 -8.04 11.98 -7.21
N GLY A 38 -6.97 11.28 -7.60
CA GLY A 38 -5.78 11.88 -8.21
C GLY A 38 -4.53 11.90 -7.31
N LEU A 39 -4.65 11.56 -6.03
CA LEU A 39 -3.51 11.35 -5.14
C LEU A 39 -3.33 9.85 -4.89
N THR A 40 -2.31 9.25 -5.49
CA THR A 40 -2.04 7.82 -5.31
C THR A 40 -1.61 7.54 -3.87
N LEU A 41 -1.89 6.34 -3.36
CA LEU A 41 -1.54 5.98 -1.98
C LEU A 41 -0.05 6.15 -1.73
N VAL A 42 0.76 5.68 -2.69
CA VAL A 42 2.22 5.78 -2.65
C VAL A 42 2.66 7.24 -2.53
N MET A 43 2.03 8.16 -3.28
CA MET A 43 2.36 9.58 -3.20
C MET A 43 2.04 10.14 -1.82
N GLY A 44 0.88 9.80 -1.24
CA GLY A 44 0.51 10.27 0.09
C GLY A 44 1.43 9.75 1.21
N VAL A 45 1.85 8.49 1.13
CA VAL A 45 2.85 7.93 2.06
C VAL A 45 4.20 8.64 1.91
N VAL A 46 4.63 8.93 0.67
CA VAL A 46 5.87 9.68 0.41
C VAL A 46 5.80 11.11 0.96
N LEU A 47 4.65 11.78 0.86
CA LEU A 47 4.44 13.10 1.46
C LEU A 47 4.46 13.07 3.00
N ALA A 48 4.17 11.92 3.61
CA ALA A 48 4.25 11.73 5.06
C ALA A 48 5.67 11.44 5.58
N LEU A 49 6.57 10.91 4.74
CA LEU A 49 7.96 10.63 5.09
C LEU A 49 8.69 11.79 5.79
N PRO A 50 8.67 13.06 5.33
CA PRO A 50 9.37 14.15 6.01
C PRO A 50 8.92 14.36 7.46
N PHE A 51 7.67 14.04 7.79
CA PHE A 51 7.16 14.12 9.16
C PHE A 51 7.73 12.99 10.04
N THR A 52 7.97 11.81 9.46
CA THR A 52 8.51 10.66 10.20
C THR A 52 9.95 10.84 10.66
N TYR A 53 10.75 11.63 9.95
CA TYR A 53 12.14 11.88 10.34
C TYR A 53 12.26 12.56 11.71
N LYS A 54 11.23 13.28 12.17
CA LYS A 54 11.23 13.94 13.48
C LYS A 54 10.66 13.08 14.61
N MET A 55 10.01 11.96 14.31
CA MET A 55 9.21 11.18 15.28
C MET A 55 9.95 9.95 15.83
N GLY A 56 11.13 9.61 15.32
CA GLY A 56 11.85 8.39 15.65
C GLY A 56 11.33 7.16 14.89
N VAL A 57 12.14 6.09 14.83
CA VAL A 57 11.89 4.94 13.95
C VAL A 57 10.58 4.21 14.31
N GLY A 58 10.29 4.02 15.60
CA GLY A 58 9.07 3.32 16.04
C GLY A 58 7.77 4.01 15.61
N PRO A 59 7.51 5.25 16.08
CA PRO A 59 6.31 6.00 15.70
C PRO A 59 6.23 6.28 14.18
N GLY A 60 7.37 6.53 13.53
CA GLY A 60 7.44 6.76 12.09
C GLY A 60 6.96 5.55 11.28
N LEU A 61 7.42 4.35 11.62
CA LEU A 61 6.96 3.11 10.97
C LEU A 61 5.49 2.84 11.22
N ILE A 62 5.01 3.06 12.46
CA ILE A 62 3.60 2.91 12.80
C ILE A 62 2.73 3.85 11.96
N LEU A 63 3.13 5.12 11.83
CA LEU A 63 2.38 6.10 11.02
C LEU A 63 2.30 5.67 9.56
N LEU A 64 3.44 5.34 8.93
CA LEU A 64 3.49 5.02 7.50
C LEU A 64 2.73 3.73 7.18
N THR A 65 2.86 2.72 8.02
CA THR A 65 2.16 1.44 7.85
C THR A 65 0.66 1.59 8.09
N ALA A 66 0.25 2.38 9.10
CA ALA A 66 -1.15 2.72 9.35
C ALA A 66 -1.78 3.48 8.17
N MET A 67 -1.06 4.48 7.62
CA MET A 67 -1.51 5.22 6.45
C MET A 67 -1.66 4.32 5.22
N TYR A 68 -0.70 3.43 4.99
CA TYR A 68 -0.74 2.49 3.87
C TYR A 68 -1.92 1.50 4.00
N ALA A 69 -2.10 0.90 5.18
CA ALA A 69 -3.17 -0.06 5.43
C ALA A 69 -4.56 0.57 5.36
N SER A 70 -4.76 1.79 5.88
CA SER A 70 -6.06 2.45 5.82
C SER A 70 -6.36 3.02 4.43
N GLY A 71 -5.34 3.54 3.75
CA GLY A 71 -5.50 4.13 2.43
C GLY A 71 -5.78 3.10 1.33
N THR A 72 -5.17 1.91 1.38
CA THR A 72 -5.52 0.80 0.47
C THR A 72 -7.00 0.43 0.56
N TYR A 73 -7.55 0.35 1.78
CA TYR A 73 -8.98 0.07 1.96
C TYR A 73 -9.88 1.24 1.53
N ALA A 74 -9.48 2.49 1.79
CA ALA A 74 -10.23 3.67 1.37
C ALA A 74 -10.29 3.84 -0.17
N GLY A 75 -9.23 3.45 -0.90
CA GLY A 75 -9.24 3.42 -2.37
C GLY A 75 -10.23 2.40 -2.94
N ALA A 76 -10.38 1.24 -2.27
CA ALA A 76 -11.42 0.28 -2.62
C ALA A 76 -12.84 0.86 -2.40
N ILE A 77 -13.07 1.64 -1.34
CA ILE A 77 -14.36 2.29 -1.07
C ILE A 77 -14.75 3.24 -2.22
N THR A 78 -13.85 4.14 -2.62
CA THR A 78 -14.12 5.11 -3.69
C THR A 78 -14.33 4.42 -5.04
N SER A 79 -13.59 3.35 -5.31
CA SER A 79 -13.73 2.53 -6.51
C SER A 79 -15.08 1.81 -6.59
N ILE A 80 -15.50 1.17 -5.49
CA ILE A 80 -16.77 0.42 -5.40
C ILE A 80 -17.98 1.35 -5.46
N LEU A 81 -17.91 2.53 -4.83
CA LEU A 81 -19.07 3.41 -4.67
C LEU A 81 -19.23 4.42 -5.81
N PHE A 82 -18.11 5.01 -6.26
CA PHE A 82 -18.12 6.12 -7.21
C PHE A 82 -17.52 5.78 -8.58
N ARG A 83 -17.00 4.56 -8.78
CA ARG A 83 -16.36 4.11 -10.03
C ARG A 83 -15.13 4.95 -10.43
N ILE A 84 -14.44 5.54 -9.46
CA ILE A 84 -13.23 6.33 -9.67
C ILE A 84 -12.07 5.58 -9.01
N PRO A 85 -11.27 4.79 -9.76
CA PRO A 85 -10.15 4.07 -9.21
C PRO A 85 -9.01 5.02 -8.86
N GLY A 86 -8.50 4.92 -7.64
CA GLY A 86 -7.32 5.67 -7.19
C GLY A 86 -6.01 5.02 -7.66
N GLU A 87 -6.00 3.69 -7.80
CA GLU A 87 -4.83 2.92 -8.21
C GLU A 87 -5.19 1.88 -9.28
N PRO A 88 -4.23 1.49 -10.16
CA PRO A 88 -4.48 0.48 -11.20
C PRO A 88 -4.85 -0.89 -10.62
N MET A 89 -4.49 -1.15 -9.36
CA MET A 89 -4.84 -2.39 -8.65
C MET A 89 -6.33 -2.47 -8.36
N ASP A 90 -7.03 -1.33 -8.30
CA ASP A 90 -8.43 -1.23 -7.93
C ASP A 90 -9.38 -1.38 -9.12
N VAL A 91 -8.84 -1.44 -10.35
CA VAL A 91 -9.62 -1.59 -11.59
C VAL A 91 -10.59 -2.80 -11.54
N PRO A 92 -10.22 -3.99 -11.02
CA PRO A 92 -11.14 -5.11 -10.92
C PRO A 92 -12.36 -4.84 -10.01
N LEU A 93 -12.24 -3.96 -9.01
CA LEU A 93 -13.36 -3.58 -8.15
C LEU A 93 -14.44 -2.79 -8.89
N LEU A 94 -14.12 -2.16 -10.02
CA LEU A 94 -15.12 -1.50 -10.86
C LEU A 94 -16.01 -2.51 -11.58
N TRP A 95 -15.50 -3.71 -11.89
CA TRP A 95 -16.27 -4.72 -12.61
C TRP A 95 -17.19 -5.49 -11.69
N ASP A 96 -16.72 -5.83 -10.49
CA ASP A 96 -17.53 -6.58 -9.51
C ASP A 96 -18.25 -5.64 -8.53
N GLY A 97 -17.47 -4.83 -7.80
CA GLY A 97 -17.96 -3.98 -6.72
C GLY A 97 -18.93 -2.87 -7.16
N TYR A 98 -18.61 -2.13 -8.22
CA TYR A 98 -19.50 -1.06 -8.69
C TYR A 98 -20.80 -1.60 -9.30
N GLU A 99 -20.76 -2.74 -9.99
CA GLU A 99 -21.95 -3.43 -10.49
C GLU A 99 -22.86 -3.90 -9.34
N MET A 100 -22.28 -4.38 -8.23
CA MET A 100 -23.03 -4.69 -7.00
C MET A 100 -23.63 -3.46 -6.34
N THR A 101 -22.89 -2.34 -6.29
CA THR A 101 -23.39 -1.05 -5.81
C THR A 101 -24.60 -0.58 -6.61
N ARG A 102 -24.56 -0.71 -7.94
CA ARG A 102 -25.68 -0.33 -8.84
C ARG A 102 -26.95 -1.16 -8.60
N LYS A 103 -26.81 -2.38 -8.06
CA LYS A 103 -27.93 -3.24 -7.63
C LYS A 103 -28.42 -2.93 -6.20
N GLY A 104 -27.94 -1.85 -5.59
CA GLY A 104 -28.27 -1.46 -4.21
C GLY A 104 -27.53 -2.27 -3.14
N GLN A 105 -26.53 -3.06 -3.51
CA GLN A 105 -25.79 -3.95 -2.61
C GLN A 105 -24.43 -3.38 -2.17
N ALA A 106 -24.32 -2.04 -2.09
CA ALA A 106 -23.08 -1.34 -1.76
C ALA A 106 -22.44 -1.82 -0.44
N ALA A 107 -23.24 -1.92 0.62
CA ALA A 107 -22.76 -2.39 1.92
C ALA A 107 -22.21 -3.82 1.87
N LYS A 108 -22.79 -4.68 1.02
CA LYS A 108 -22.35 -6.07 0.85
C LYS A 108 -21.01 -6.12 0.10
N ALA A 109 -20.86 -5.31 -0.96
CA ALA A 109 -19.61 -5.20 -1.71
C ALA A 109 -18.47 -4.69 -0.82
N LEU A 110 -18.71 -3.63 -0.03
CA LEU A 110 -17.75 -3.11 0.93
C LEU A 110 -17.39 -4.14 2.01
N GLY A 111 -18.38 -4.87 2.52
CA GLY A 111 -18.15 -5.94 3.50
C GLY A 111 -17.25 -7.06 2.97
N TRP A 112 -17.46 -7.50 1.73
CA TRP A 112 -16.59 -8.48 1.08
C TRP A 112 -15.17 -7.96 0.88
N SER A 113 -15.03 -6.71 0.42
CA SER A 113 -13.72 -6.08 0.27
C SER A 113 -12.99 -6.00 1.61
N LEU A 114 -13.69 -5.63 2.68
CA LEU A 114 -13.10 -5.54 4.02
C LEU A 114 -12.64 -6.89 4.54
N MET A 115 -13.46 -7.94 4.38
CA MET A 115 -13.08 -9.29 4.81
C MET A 115 -11.94 -9.86 3.99
N ALA A 116 -11.92 -9.62 2.68
CA ALA A 116 -10.80 -10.00 1.83
C ALA A 116 -9.49 -9.34 2.28
N SER A 117 -9.51 -8.03 2.54
CA SER A 117 -8.34 -7.30 3.06
C SER A 117 -7.92 -7.77 4.45
N PHE A 118 -8.87 -8.08 5.33
CA PHE A 118 -8.58 -8.56 6.68
C PHE A 118 -7.92 -9.94 6.66
N ILE A 119 -8.50 -10.89 5.93
CA ILE A 119 -7.95 -12.25 5.80
C ILE A 119 -6.60 -12.20 5.08
N GLY A 120 -6.50 -11.43 4.00
CA GLY A 120 -5.25 -11.23 3.27
C GLY A 120 -4.16 -10.59 4.13
N GLY A 121 -4.50 -9.60 4.96
CA GLY A 121 -3.58 -8.96 5.89
C GLY A 121 -3.06 -9.92 6.96
N ILE A 122 -3.94 -10.72 7.56
CA ILE A 122 -3.54 -11.74 8.55
C ILE A 122 -2.69 -12.83 7.89
N ALA A 123 -3.13 -13.35 6.74
CA ALA A 123 -2.40 -14.39 6.01
C ALA A 123 -1.01 -13.90 5.59
N SER A 124 -0.91 -12.67 5.09
CA SER A 124 0.35 -12.02 4.73
C SER A 124 1.27 -11.85 5.95
N ALA A 125 0.74 -11.38 7.09
CA ALA A 125 1.53 -11.24 8.31
C ALA A 125 2.11 -12.59 8.79
N VAL A 126 1.29 -13.64 8.79
CA VAL A 126 1.75 -15.00 9.18
C VAL A 126 2.79 -15.52 8.20
N MET A 127 2.56 -15.38 6.90
CA MET A 127 3.49 -15.86 5.87
C MET A 127 4.80 -15.08 5.88
N MET A 128 4.75 -13.77 6.12
CA MET A 128 5.93 -12.92 6.28
C MET A 128 6.77 -13.33 7.48
N VAL A 129 6.16 -13.62 8.64
CA VAL A 129 6.89 -14.11 9.82
C VAL A 129 7.55 -15.46 9.53
N ALA A 130 6.86 -16.38 8.87
CA ALA A 130 7.41 -17.69 8.51
C ALA A 130 8.55 -17.60 7.48
N MET A 131 8.47 -16.64 6.55
CA MET A 131 9.48 -16.42 5.51
C MET A 131 10.63 -15.50 5.95
N ALA A 132 10.52 -14.81 7.09
CA ALA A 132 11.50 -13.81 7.52
C ALA A 132 12.91 -14.40 7.69
N GLU A 133 13.04 -15.55 8.36
CA GLU A 133 14.34 -16.22 8.54
C GLU A 133 14.96 -16.72 7.23
N PRO A 134 14.27 -17.50 6.37
CA PRO A 134 14.87 -17.98 5.12
C PRO A 134 15.20 -16.84 4.16
N VAL A 135 14.37 -15.78 4.10
CA VAL A 135 14.65 -14.60 3.28
C VAL A 135 15.87 -13.85 3.78
N ALA A 136 16.06 -13.72 5.10
CA ALA A 136 17.25 -13.08 5.67
C ALA A 136 18.54 -13.84 5.32
N HIS A 137 18.52 -15.18 5.38
CA HIS A 137 19.68 -16.00 4.98
C HIS A 137 19.97 -15.88 3.49
N MET A 138 18.92 -15.86 2.65
CA MET A 138 19.08 -15.65 1.20
C MET A 138 19.64 -14.26 0.89
N ALA A 139 19.16 -13.21 1.56
CA ALA A 139 19.66 -11.85 1.38
C ALA A 139 21.14 -11.70 1.78
N LEU A 140 21.58 -12.40 2.83
CA LEU A 140 22.99 -12.44 3.25
C LEU A 140 23.90 -13.21 2.28
N SER A 141 23.33 -14.11 1.47
CA SER A 141 24.06 -14.87 0.45
C SER A 141 24.25 -14.11 -0.87
N PHE A 142 23.51 -13.02 -1.09
CA PHE A 142 23.68 -12.18 -2.28
C PHE A 142 25.00 -11.41 -2.22
N SER A 143 25.76 -11.49 -3.31
CA SER A 143 27.00 -10.76 -3.49
C SER A 143 26.76 -9.53 -4.38
N SER A 144 27.82 -8.75 -4.63
CA SER A 144 27.72 -7.51 -5.42
C SER A 144 27.09 -7.68 -6.82
N PRO A 145 27.32 -8.77 -7.57
CA PRO A 145 26.69 -8.96 -8.88
C PRO A 145 25.17 -9.09 -8.81
N GLU A 146 24.64 -9.80 -7.82
CA GLU A 146 23.21 -10.07 -7.67
C GLU A 146 22.45 -8.79 -7.30
N PHE A 147 23.01 -7.98 -6.39
CA PHE A 147 22.45 -6.67 -6.06
C PHE A 147 22.42 -5.74 -7.29
N PHE A 148 23.48 -5.73 -8.11
CA PHE A 148 23.51 -4.94 -9.34
C PHE A 148 22.41 -5.39 -10.32
N ALA A 149 22.24 -6.70 -10.53
CA ALA A 149 21.22 -7.24 -11.43
C ALA A 149 19.80 -6.87 -10.98
N ILE A 150 19.50 -6.97 -9.67
CA ILE A 150 18.19 -6.61 -9.12
C ILE A 150 17.89 -5.11 -9.29
N VAL A 151 18.85 -4.25 -8.98
CA VAL A 151 18.70 -2.80 -9.14
C VAL A 151 18.55 -2.42 -10.62
N PHE A 152 19.37 -2.99 -11.50
CA PHE A 152 19.28 -2.75 -12.94
C PHE A 152 17.94 -3.19 -13.51
N PHE A 153 17.47 -4.37 -13.13
CA PHE A 153 16.14 -4.86 -13.55
C PHE A 153 15.00 -3.96 -13.05
N GLY A 154 15.06 -3.50 -11.79
CA GLY A 154 14.07 -2.57 -11.25
C GLY A 154 14.07 -1.21 -11.97
N LEU A 155 15.25 -0.70 -12.33
CA LEU A 155 15.39 0.53 -13.10
C LEU A 155 14.90 0.36 -14.55
N ASP A 156 15.17 -0.77 -15.21
CA ASP A 156 14.64 -1.05 -16.55
C ASP A 156 13.10 -1.08 -16.54
N GLN A 157 12.51 -1.77 -15.57
CA GLN A 157 11.05 -1.87 -15.47
C GLN A 157 10.39 -0.48 -15.25
N ARG A 158 10.98 0.37 -14.41
CA ARG A 158 10.53 1.76 -14.22
C ARG A 158 10.80 2.62 -15.46
N GLY A 159 11.95 2.47 -16.10
CA GLY A 159 12.37 3.22 -17.28
C GLY A 159 11.45 2.98 -18.48
N ARG A 160 11.00 1.74 -18.68
CA ARG A 160 10.05 1.38 -19.74
C ARG A 160 8.67 1.99 -19.56
N ALA A 161 8.21 2.14 -18.31
CA ALA A 161 6.95 2.83 -18.01
C ALA A 161 7.04 4.34 -18.31
N VAL A 162 8.17 4.98 -17.98
CA VAL A 162 8.42 6.39 -18.30
C VAL A 162 8.55 6.62 -19.82
N GLY A 163 9.20 5.70 -20.52
CA GLY A 163 9.35 5.77 -21.98
C GLY A 163 8.02 5.70 -22.75
N ARG A 164 7.05 4.89 -22.28
CA ARG A 164 5.71 4.84 -22.90
C ARG A 164 4.93 6.14 -22.72
N LEU A 165 5.00 6.75 -21.54
CA LEU A 165 4.35 8.04 -21.29
C LEU A 165 4.95 9.16 -22.15
N GLY A 166 6.28 9.21 -22.29
CA GLY A 166 6.93 10.17 -23.19
C GLY A 166 6.53 10.01 -24.67
N GLY A 167 6.32 8.77 -25.12
CA GLY A 167 5.83 8.48 -26.48
C GLY A 167 4.36 8.85 -26.70
N GLU A 168 3.48 8.56 -25.75
CA GLU A 168 2.05 8.93 -25.83
C GLU A 168 1.83 10.45 -25.77
N PHE A 169 2.69 11.21 -25.09
CA PHE A 169 2.66 12.68 -25.12
C PHE A 169 3.19 13.27 -26.44
N ALA A 170 4.18 12.63 -27.08
CA ALA A 170 4.69 13.06 -28.39
C ALA A 170 3.68 12.80 -29.52
N ASP A 171 2.93 11.70 -29.44
CA ASP A 171 1.89 11.34 -30.42
C ASP A 171 0.66 12.29 -30.33
N GLN A 172 0.30 12.74 -29.13
CA GLN A 172 -0.79 13.70 -28.92
C GLN A 172 -0.48 15.14 -29.41
N THR A 173 0.80 15.51 -29.57
CA THR A 173 1.19 16.82 -30.13
C THR A 173 1.14 16.87 -31.66
N HIS A 174 0.98 15.73 -32.34
CA HIS A 174 0.76 15.64 -33.78
C HIS A 174 -0.67 15.16 -34.07
N GLY A 175 -1.65 16.00 -33.72
CA GLY A 175 -3.04 15.79 -34.13
C GLY A 175 -3.18 15.78 -35.67
N PRO A 176 -4.09 14.97 -36.23
CA PRO A 176 -4.27 14.86 -37.68
C PRO A 176 -4.76 16.20 -38.26
N SER A 177 -3.92 16.83 -39.07
CA SER A 177 -4.24 17.97 -39.94
C SER A 177 -5.09 17.54 -41.13
#